data_AF-A0A1G0AG24-F1
#
_entry.id   AF-A0A1G0AG24-F1
#
_cell.length_a   1.000
_cell.length_b   1.000
_cell.length_c   1.000
_cell.angle_alpha   90.00
_cell.angle_beta   90.00
_cell.angle_gamma   90.00
#
_symmetry.space_group_name_H-M   'P 1'
#
loop_
_entity.id
_entity.type
_entity.pdbx_description
1 polymer ?
#
loop_
_entity_poly.entity_id
_entity_poly.type
_entity_poly.pdbx_seq_one_letter_code
_entity_poly.pdbx_strand_id
1 'polypeptide(L)'
;MAIPTAASGLRLTAQIVGIEWIIVLIVIAILLLFGPQKLPELARGIGKALGEFRRGKMEVERQIRDELSEDEMHATRSRVERAASALGLPTGGKSEMQIKLDIARAVDKAPDEQVVTAAQALGVYSSGSDVTRLKEQIVKSLNV
;
A
#
# COMPACT_ATOMS: atom_id res chain seq x y z
N MET A 1 34.29 53.97 33.72
CA MET A 1 34.22 52.94 34.78
C MET A 1 33.49 51.74 34.20
N ALA A 2 34.24 50.75 33.69
CA ALA A 2 33.70 49.57 33.03
C ALA A 2 33.82 48.36 33.96
N ILE A 3 32.71 47.68 34.22
CA ILE A 3 32.68 46.43 34.99
C ILE A 3 32.92 45.29 33.98
N PRO A 4 33.86 44.36 34.24
CA PRO A 4 34.26 43.37 33.24
C PRO A 4 33.22 42.26 33.07
N THR A 5 32.84 42.02 31.82
CA THR A 5 32.00 40.91 31.34
C THR A 5 32.81 39.60 31.31
N ALA A 6 32.86 38.88 32.44
CA ALA A 6 33.65 37.65 32.58
C ALA A 6 32.81 36.35 32.68
N ALA A 7 31.62 36.29 32.06
CA ALA A 7 30.72 35.13 32.20
C ALA A 7 30.10 34.63 30.87
N SER A 8 30.74 34.88 29.74
CA SER A 8 30.21 34.53 28.41
C SER A 8 30.78 33.23 27.82
N GLY A 9 31.73 32.57 28.50
CA GLY A 9 32.43 31.38 27.97
C GLY A 9 31.75 30.03 28.22
N LEU A 10 30.74 29.96 29.09
CA LEU A 10 30.16 28.68 29.54
C LEU A 10 28.81 28.32 28.87
N ARG A 11 28.34 29.15 27.92
CA ARG A 11 27.03 28.97 27.29
C ARG A 11 27.06 28.30 25.92
N LEU A 12 28.25 28.09 25.32
CA LEU A 12 28.36 27.50 23.99
C LEU A 12 28.43 25.95 24.02
N THR A 13 28.93 25.35 25.11
CA THR A 13 29.01 23.89 25.24
C THR A 13 27.74 23.26 25.79
N ALA A 14 26.85 24.03 26.43
CA ALA A 14 25.68 23.48 27.14
C ALA A 14 24.51 23.08 26.22
N GLN A 15 24.42 23.59 24.99
CA GLN A 15 23.29 23.30 24.08
C GLN A 15 23.50 22.08 23.15
N ILE A 16 24.70 21.52 23.07
CA ILE A 16 25.03 20.38 22.19
C ILE A 16 25.18 19.07 22.99
N VAL A 17 24.79 19.07 24.28
CA VAL A 17 25.14 18.00 25.24
C VAL A 17 23.92 17.14 25.64
N GLY A 18 22.78 17.29 24.97
CA GLY A 18 21.53 16.64 25.39
C GLY A 18 21.38 15.18 24.94
N ILE A 19 21.25 14.96 23.63
CA ILE A 19 20.76 13.69 23.09
C ILE A 19 21.91 12.72 22.80
N GLU A 20 23.04 13.25 22.35
CA GLU A 20 24.24 12.52 21.99
C GLU A 20 24.78 11.72 23.18
N TRP A 21 24.85 12.36 24.35
CA TRP A 21 25.30 11.71 25.58
C TRP A 21 24.33 10.64 26.08
N ILE A 22 23.02 10.85 25.90
CA ILE A 22 22.01 9.84 26.23
C ILE A 22 22.19 8.59 25.36
N ILE A 23 22.38 8.77 24.05
CA ILE A 23 22.61 7.65 23.12
C ILE A 23 23.90 6.91 23.51
N VAL A 24 24.98 7.63 23.79
CA VAL A 24 26.26 7.04 24.21
C VAL A 24 26.11 6.24 25.51
N LEU A 25 25.42 6.79 26.51
CA LEU A 25 25.17 6.08 27.77
C LEU A 25 24.34 4.81 27.57
N ILE A 26 23.31 4.86 26.73
CA ILE A 26 22.48 3.69 26.40
C ILE A 26 23.31 2.60 25.71
N VAL A 27 24.12 2.99 24.71
CA VAL A 27 25.00 2.06 23.99
C VAL A 27 25.99 1.42 24.96
N ILE A 28 26.65 2.21 25.81
CA ILE A 28 27.59 1.69 26.81
C ILE A 28 26.87 0.75 27.79
N ALA A 29 25.69 1.11 28.30
CA ALA A 29 24.92 0.25 29.19
C ALA A 29 24.58 -1.09 28.54
N ILE A 30 24.12 -1.09 27.28
CA ILE A 30 23.83 -2.31 26.52
C ILE A 30 25.11 -3.13 26.32
N LEU A 31 26.23 -2.48 25.98
CA LEU A 31 27.52 -3.16 25.82
C LEU A 31 28.04 -3.77 27.12
N LEU A 32 27.78 -3.17 28.27
CA LEU A 32 28.17 -3.73 29.57
C LEU A 32 27.28 -4.90 29.98
N LEU A 33 25.97 -4.81 29.75
CA LEU A 33 25.01 -5.87 30.11
C LEU A 33 25.16 -7.10 29.20
N PHE A 34 25.25 -6.89 27.90
CA PHE A 34 25.20 -7.96 26.90
C PHE A 34 26.58 -8.25 26.27
N GLY A 35 27.52 -7.32 26.33
CA GLY A 35 28.82 -7.46 25.67
C GLY A 35 28.82 -6.98 24.21
N PRO A 36 29.96 -6.49 23.69
CA PRO A 36 30.08 -5.98 22.33
C PRO A 36 29.84 -7.03 21.24
N GLN A 37 30.04 -8.31 21.56
CA GLN A 37 29.83 -9.41 20.61
C GLN A 37 28.35 -9.77 20.41
N LYS A 38 27.45 -9.38 21.32
CA LYS A 38 26.03 -9.74 21.24
C LYS A 38 25.22 -8.86 20.29
N LEU A 39 25.58 -7.59 20.12
CA LEU A 39 24.95 -6.71 19.14
C LEU A 39 25.06 -7.25 17.69
N PRO A 40 26.24 -7.64 17.17
CA PRO A 40 26.34 -8.20 15.82
C PRO A 40 25.67 -9.57 15.69
N GLU A 41 25.66 -10.38 16.74
CA GLU A 41 24.97 -11.68 16.77
C GLU A 41 23.44 -11.51 16.66
N LEU A 42 22.86 -10.58 17.43
CA LEU A 42 21.45 -10.22 17.37
C LEU A 42 21.06 -9.62 16.01
N ALA A 43 21.89 -8.71 15.48
CA ALA A 43 21.66 -8.12 14.16
C ALA A 43 21.63 -9.18 13.05
N ARG A 44 22.54 -10.17 13.11
CA ARG A 44 22.53 -11.32 12.18
C ARG A 44 21.27 -12.18 12.33
N GLY A 45 20.83 -12.44 13.56
CA GLY A 45 19.61 -13.21 13.82
C GLY A 45 18.35 -12.51 13.28
N ILE A 46 18.18 -11.23 13.61
CA ILE A 46 17.07 -10.40 13.13
C ILE A 46 17.11 -10.27 11.60
N GLY A 47 18.30 -10.05 11.03
CA GLY A 47 18.48 -9.94 9.58
C GLY A 47 18.07 -11.22 8.84
N LYS A 48 18.44 -12.39 9.37
CA LYS A 48 18.01 -13.69 8.84
C LYS A 48 16.48 -13.86 8.97
N ALA A 49 15.92 -13.60 10.15
CA ALA A 49 14.47 -13.72 10.37
C ALA A 49 13.67 -12.81 9.44
N LEU A 50 14.08 -11.55 9.28
CA LEU A 50 13.44 -10.61 8.36
C LEU A 50 13.61 -11.02 6.89
N GLY A 51 14.76 -11.61 6.54
CA GLY A 51 15.02 -12.16 5.22
C GLY A 51 14.08 -13.33 4.88
N GLU A 52 13.98 -14.32 5.78
CA GLU A 52 13.05 -15.45 5.63
C GLU A 52 11.59 -14.99 5.64
N PHE A 53 11.23 -14.01 6.48
CA PHE A 53 9.88 -13.44 6.50
C PHE A 53 9.53 -12.79 5.16
N ARG A 54 10.45 -12.00 4.57
CA ARG A 54 10.23 -11.39 3.25
C ARG A 54 10.08 -12.44 2.15
N ARG A 55 10.90 -13.50 2.18
CA ARG A 55 10.79 -14.63 1.24
C ARG A 55 9.46 -15.36 1.37
N GLY A 56 9.06 -15.71 2.59
CA GLY A 56 7.77 -16.33 2.87
C GLY A 56 6.60 -15.46 2.42
N LYS A 57 6.66 -14.14 2.65
CA LYS A 57 5.65 -13.21 2.14
C LYS A 57 5.53 -13.24 0.62
N MET A 58 6.67 -13.17 -0.11
CA MET A 58 6.66 -13.20 -1.58
C MET A 58 6.13 -14.53 -2.13
N GLU A 59 6.47 -15.64 -1.48
CA GLU A 59 5.96 -16.96 -1.84
C GLU A 59 4.45 -17.05 -1.65
N VAL A 60 3.91 -16.54 -0.53
CA VAL A 60 2.46 -16.49 -0.29
C VAL A 60 1.76 -15.59 -1.32
N GLU A 61 2.30 -14.40 -1.62
CA GLU A 61 1.74 -13.52 -2.66
C GLU A 61 1.73 -14.19 -4.04
N ARG A 62 2.75 -15.02 -4.32
CA ARG A 62 2.84 -15.80 -5.57
C ARG A 62 1.84 -16.94 -5.57
N GLN A 63 1.73 -17.71 -4.49
CA GLN A 63 0.76 -18.79 -4.36
C GLN A 63 -0.67 -18.27 -4.48
N ILE A 64 -1.02 -17.16 -3.84
CA ILE A 64 -2.36 -16.54 -4.00
C ILE A 64 -2.59 -16.12 -5.46
N ARG A 65 -1.57 -15.59 -6.14
CA ARG A 65 -1.66 -15.23 -7.55
C ARG A 65 -1.80 -16.44 -8.46
N ASP A 66 -1.16 -17.55 -8.13
CA ASP A 66 -1.18 -18.78 -8.91
C ASP A 66 -2.45 -19.63 -8.60
N GLU A 67 -2.98 -19.56 -7.37
CA GLU A 67 -4.26 -20.16 -6.93
C GLU A 67 -5.47 -19.43 -7.51
N LEU A 68 -5.38 -18.11 -7.69
CA LEU A 68 -6.22 -17.39 -8.63
C LEU A 68 -5.88 -17.87 -10.04
N SER A 69 -6.49 -18.98 -10.44
CA SER A 69 -6.20 -19.64 -11.72
C SER A 69 -6.15 -18.62 -12.86
N GLU A 70 -5.28 -18.85 -13.84
CA GLU A 70 -5.23 -18.02 -15.05
C GLU A 70 -6.63 -17.89 -15.67
N ASP A 71 -7.45 -18.94 -15.56
CA ASP A 71 -8.87 -18.95 -15.93
C ASP A 71 -9.72 -17.93 -15.17
N GLU A 72 -9.55 -17.77 -13.85
CA GLU A 72 -10.23 -16.74 -13.07
C GLU A 72 -9.74 -15.33 -13.38
N MET A 73 -8.45 -15.15 -13.64
CA MET A 73 -7.90 -13.87 -14.09
C MET A 73 -8.44 -13.48 -15.47
N HIS A 74 -8.47 -14.43 -16.42
CA HIS A 74 -9.07 -14.25 -17.74
C HIS A 74 -10.58 -14.01 -17.66
N ALA A 75 -11.30 -14.73 -16.78
CA ALA A 75 -12.72 -14.53 -16.56
C ALA A 75 -13.01 -13.14 -15.97
N THR A 76 -12.21 -12.68 -14.99
CA THR A 76 -12.33 -11.36 -14.39
C THR A 76 -12.08 -10.27 -15.44
N ARG A 77 -11.00 -10.40 -16.21
CA ARG A 77 -10.70 -9.49 -17.32
C ARG A 77 -11.82 -9.47 -18.36
N SER A 78 -12.35 -10.63 -18.75
CA SER A 78 -13.47 -10.74 -19.69
C SER A 78 -14.74 -10.07 -19.15
N ARG A 79 -15.02 -10.15 -17.84
CA ARG A 79 -16.13 -9.43 -17.20
C ARG A 79 -15.93 -7.92 -17.27
N VAL A 80 -14.72 -7.44 -16.98
CA VAL A 80 -14.36 -6.01 -17.10
C VAL A 80 -14.49 -5.52 -18.54
N GLU A 81 -14.02 -6.29 -19.53
CA GLU A 81 -14.13 -5.95 -20.95
C GLU A 81 -15.58 -5.94 -21.45
N ARG A 82 -16.42 -6.89 -20.99
CA ARG A 82 -17.87 -6.90 -21.28
C ARG A 82 -18.57 -5.69 -20.68
N ALA A 83 -18.21 -5.30 -19.46
CA ALA A 83 -18.76 -4.11 -18.81
C ALA A 83 -18.35 -2.82 -19.53
N ALA A 84 -17.08 -2.71 -19.94
CA ALA A 84 -16.62 -1.60 -20.77
C ALA A 84 -17.38 -1.53 -22.11
N SER A 85 -17.60 -2.68 -22.76
CA SER A 85 -18.35 -2.76 -24.01
C SER A 85 -19.81 -2.33 -23.82
N ALA A 86 -20.45 -2.70 -22.71
CA ALA A 86 -21.81 -2.27 -22.35
C ALA A 86 -21.94 -0.75 -22.16
N LEU A 87 -20.86 -0.08 -21.74
CA LEU A 87 -20.77 1.38 -21.62
C LEU A 87 -20.29 2.06 -22.92
N GLY A 88 -20.08 1.32 -24.01
CA GLY A 88 -19.56 1.84 -25.28
C GLY A 88 -18.09 2.29 -25.23
N LEU A 89 -17.30 1.77 -24.28
CA LEU A 89 -15.90 2.13 -24.12
C LEU A 89 -14.97 1.26 -24.98
N PRO A 90 -13.93 1.82 -25.60
CA PRO A 90 -12.95 1.05 -26.36
C PRO A 90 -12.07 0.22 -25.42
N THR A 91 -12.00 -1.09 -25.66
CA THR A 91 -11.24 -2.08 -24.87
C THR A 91 -9.92 -2.50 -25.51
N GLY A 92 -9.77 -2.33 -26.83
CA GLY A 92 -8.60 -2.77 -27.59
C GLY A 92 -7.31 -2.05 -27.20
N GLY A 93 -6.26 -2.82 -26.91
CA GLY A 93 -4.90 -2.32 -26.66
C GLY A 93 -4.69 -1.61 -25.31
N LYS A 94 -5.70 -1.59 -24.43
CA LYS A 94 -5.61 -0.96 -23.11
C LYS A 94 -5.22 -1.97 -22.03
N SER A 95 -4.54 -1.47 -20.99
CA SER A 95 -4.31 -2.23 -19.76
C SER A 95 -5.63 -2.40 -19.00
N GLU A 96 -5.80 -3.51 -18.27
CA GLU A 96 -6.96 -3.75 -17.41
C GLU A 96 -7.22 -2.58 -16.46
N MET A 97 -6.16 -1.99 -15.89
CA MET A 97 -6.26 -0.81 -15.02
C MET A 97 -6.84 0.41 -15.75
N GLN A 98 -6.46 0.62 -17.02
CA GLN A 98 -7.00 1.73 -17.81
C GLN A 98 -8.49 1.50 -18.11
N ILE A 99 -8.87 0.26 -18.43
CA ILE A 99 -10.27 -0.09 -18.68
C ILE A 99 -11.11 0.11 -17.40
N LYS A 100 -10.62 -0.34 -16.24
CA LYS A 100 -11.27 -0.14 -14.94
C LYS A 100 -11.48 1.34 -14.64
N LEU A 101 -10.46 2.17 -14.86
CA LEU A 101 -10.54 3.61 -14.64
C LEU A 101 -11.51 4.31 -15.61
N ASP A 102 -11.54 3.87 -16.87
CA ASP A 102 -12.47 4.38 -17.87
C ASP A 102 -13.92 4.02 -17.52
N ILE A 103 -14.17 2.78 -17.07
CA ILE A 103 -15.50 2.36 -16.57
C ILE A 103 -15.90 3.21 -15.37
N ALA A 104 -15.03 3.35 -14.36
CA ALA A 104 -15.32 4.10 -13.15
C ALA A 104 -15.67 5.56 -13.43
N ARG A 105 -15.04 6.18 -14.44
CA ARG A 105 -15.37 7.56 -14.87
C ARG A 105 -16.63 7.65 -15.71
N ALA A 106 -16.88 6.66 -16.56
CA ALA A 106 -18.01 6.66 -17.49
C ALA A 106 -19.33 6.29 -16.81
N VAL A 107 -19.29 5.41 -15.80
CA VAL A 107 -20.49 4.87 -15.14
C VAL A 107 -21.38 5.96 -14.53
N ASP A 108 -20.79 7.05 -14.05
CA ASP A 108 -21.53 8.17 -13.47
C ASP A 108 -22.41 8.89 -14.51
N LYS A 109 -21.92 8.99 -15.75
CA LYS A 109 -22.57 9.71 -16.85
C LYS A 109 -23.34 8.79 -17.80
N ALA A 110 -23.20 7.48 -17.63
CA ALA A 110 -23.84 6.50 -18.49
C ALA A 110 -25.36 6.46 -18.27
N PRO A 111 -26.14 6.18 -19.34
CA PRO A 111 -27.57 5.89 -19.23
C PRO A 111 -27.83 4.70 -18.29
N ASP A 112 -28.93 4.75 -17.57
CA ASP A 112 -29.31 3.74 -16.57
C ASP A 112 -29.30 2.30 -17.12
N GLU A 113 -29.73 2.11 -18.37
CA GLU A 113 -29.71 0.82 -19.05
C GLU A 113 -28.29 0.26 -19.24
N GLN A 114 -27.33 1.12 -19.58
CA GLN A 114 -25.93 0.73 -19.76
C GLN A 114 -25.29 0.42 -18.40
N VAL A 115 -25.64 1.16 -17.35
CA VAL A 115 -25.18 0.90 -15.98
C VAL A 115 -25.66 -0.47 -15.50
N VAL A 116 -26.93 -0.82 -15.75
CA VAL A 116 -27.49 -2.14 -15.41
C VAL A 116 -26.76 -3.26 -16.16
N THR A 117 -26.54 -3.08 -17.46
CA THR A 117 -25.84 -4.08 -18.30
C THR A 117 -24.38 -4.27 -17.86
N ALA A 118 -23.68 -3.19 -17.52
CA ALA A 118 -22.32 -3.23 -16.99
C ALA A 118 -22.27 -3.90 -15.60
N ALA A 119 -23.24 -3.62 -14.73
CA ALA A 119 -23.35 -4.26 -13.41
C ALA A 119 -23.57 -5.78 -13.54
N GLN A 120 -24.40 -6.21 -14.49
CA GLN A 120 -24.62 -7.62 -14.79
C GLN A 120 -23.34 -8.29 -15.31
N ALA A 121 -22.60 -7.63 -16.21
CA ALA A 121 -21.35 -8.14 -16.74
C ALA A 121 -20.26 -8.32 -15.66
N LEU A 122 -20.20 -7.43 -14.67
CA LEU A 122 -19.28 -7.52 -13.52
C LEU A 122 -19.77 -8.49 -12.43
N GLY A 123 -21.02 -8.96 -12.51
CA GLY A 123 -21.61 -9.81 -11.49
C GLY A 123 -21.94 -9.09 -10.18
N VAL A 124 -22.09 -7.76 -10.22
CA VAL A 124 -22.41 -6.91 -9.06
C VAL A 124 -23.88 -6.50 -9.01
N TYR A 125 -24.66 -6.90 -10.01
CA TYR A 125 -26.09 -6.66 -10.05
C TYR A 125 -26.83 -7.48 -8.98
N SER A 126 -27.67 -6.82 -8.19
CA SER A 126 -28.61 -7.46 -7.26
C SER A 126 -30.05 -7.06 -7.62
N SER A 127 -30.97 -8.03 -7.58
CA SER A 127 -32.37 -7.82 -7.95
C SER A 127 -33.01 -6.76 -7.04
N GLY A 128 -33.54 -5.69 -7.65
CA GLY A 128 -34.14 -4.55 -6.92
C GLY A 128 -33.16 -3.46 -6.48
N SER A 129 -31.93 -3.44 -7.01
CA SER A 129 -30.96 -2.36 -6.73
C SER A 129 -31.25 -1.11 -7.56
N ASP A 130 -31.28 0.05 -6.91
CA ASP A 130 -31.35 1.35 -7.58
C ASP A 130 -30.07 1.63 -8.40
N VAL A 131 -30.21 2.38 -9.50
CA VAL A 131 -29.09 2.70 -10.41
C VAL A 131 -27.94 3.40 -9.67
N THR A 132 -28.24 4.29 -8.73
CA THR A 132 -27.21 4.98 -7.92
C THR A 132 -26.35 3.99 -7.13
N ARG A 133 -26.96 2.94 -6.57
CA ARG A 133 -26.23 1.88 -5.86
C ARG A 133 -25.44 1.02 -6.82
N LEU A 134 -25.97 0.75 -8.00
CA LEU A 134 -25.23 0.02 -9.04
C LEU A 134 -23.97 0.77 -9.47
N LYS A 135 -24.04 2.10 -9.65
CA LYS A 135 -22.86 2.95 -9.96
C LYS A 135 -21.79 2.80 -8.88
N GLU A 136 -22.18 2.90 -7.61
CA GLU A 136 -21.26 2.74 -6.47
C GLU A 136 -20.68 1.32 -6.39
N GLN A 137 -21.51 0.29 -6.58
CA GLN A 137 -21.07 -1.11 -6.58
C GLN A 137 -20.09 -1.42 -7.71
N ILE A 138 -20.34 -0.87 -8.91
CA ILE A 138 -19.42 -0.97 -10.04
C ILE A 138 -18.07 -0.36 -9.66
N VAL A 139 -18.02 0.91 -9.23
CA VAL A 139 -16.76 1.58 -8.87
C VAL A 139 -16.01 0.80 -7.78
N LYS A 140 -16.71 0.39 -6.72
CA LYS A 140 -16.11 -0.37 -5.62
C LYS A 140 -15.53 -1.71 -6.07
N SER A 141 -16.21 -2.42 -6.97
CA SER A 141 -15.75 -3.73 -7.47
C SER A 141 -14.49 -3.66 -8.33
N LEU A 142 -14.22 -2.50 -8.94
CA LEU A 142 -13.06 -2.31 -9.79
C LEU A 142 -11.78 -2.02 -8.98
N ASN A 143 -11.90 -1.71 -7.69
CA ASN A 143 -10.78 -1.46 -6.79
C ASN A 143 -9.81 -0.39 -7.33
N VAL A 144 -10.39 0.70 -7.85
CA VAL A 144 -9.72 1.89 -8.43
C VAL A 144 -10.06 3.16 -7.67
#